data_AF-A0A2G6LYJ6-F1
#
_entry.id   AF-A0A2G6LYJ6-F1
#
_cell.length_a   1.000
_cell.length_b   1.000
_cell.length_c   1.000
_cell.angle_alpha   90.00
_cell.angle_beta   90.00
_cell.angle_gamma   90.00
#
_symmetry.space_group_name_H-M   'P 1'
#
loop_
_entity.id
_entity.type
_entity.pdbx_description
1 polymer ?
#
loop_
_entity_poly.entity_id
_entity_poly.type
_entity_poly.pdbx_seq_one_letter_code
_entity_poly.pdbx_strand_id
1 'polypeptide(L)'
;MNEIHSAAIICIASILLLAACGGESPVPELKMVPQTALLLVHLEDGLNQDTRSLLSESIPEFELADSLLKSGPVGVALVGIDITSLEPQLLLLSEDVTEQYASALAARQLDLDPRQEENRVDLINQQGYARASVAERKGWTAIYLGPAPHITIGTWLDLDEDNSMAADTALGSILPEDAHISVLVPGNLFGFLSFLPLERQLSWWQNYKDFTAELKPAALTAGLNWPDEPGDSIFLSLAVARKEAGTVTIEVAAENTGMNPDSAAALVFTLLEGMSL
;
A
#
# COMPACT_ATOMS: atom_id res chain seq x y z
N MET A 1 6.07 25.26 -2.94
CA MET A 1 6.32 24.86 -1.53
C MET A 1 5.41 23.73 -1.06
N ASN A 2 4.44 23.29 -1.89
CA ASN A 2 3.53 22.20 -1.53
C ASN A 2 3.90 20.84 -2.18
N GLU A 3 4.65 20.78 -3.29
CA GLU A 3 4.88 19.48 -3.97
C GLU A 3 5.90 18.57 -3.25
N ILE A 4 6.90 19.14 -2.58
CA ILE A 4 7.89 18.40 -1.80
C ILE A 4 7.24 17.66 -0.61
N HIS A 5 6.13 18.21 -0.11
CA HIS A 5 5.33 17.53 0.89
C HIS A 5 4.75 16.24 0.32
N SER A 6 4.29 16.19 -0.93
CA SER A 6 3.58 15.01 -1.49
C SER A 6 4.39 13.71 -1.46
N ALA A 7 5.62 13.64 -1.99
CA ALA A 7 6.38 12.37 -2.02
C ALA A 7 6.76 11.87 -0.60
N ALA A 8 7.07 12.80 0.29
CA ALA A 8 7.36 12.50 1.68
C ALA A 8 6.11 12.20 2.49
N ILE A 9 4.98 12.82 2.19
CA ILE A 9 3.65 12.46 2.68
C ILE A 9 3.19 11.17 2.03
N ILE A 10 3.69 10.72 0.88
CA ILE A 10 3.37 9.38 0.36
C ILE A 10 4.18 8.32 1.10
N CYS A 11 5.46 8.53 1.40
CA CYS A 11 6.22 7.63 2.28
C CYS A 11 5.77 7.69 3.75
N ILE A 12 5.49 8.88 4.28
CA ILE A 12 4.95 9.06 5.63
C ILE A 12 3.50 8.59 5.67
N ALA A 13 2.69 8.73 4.62
CA ALA A 13 1.37 8.11 4.56
C ALA A 13 1.44 6.62 4.31
N SER A 14 2.51 6.08 3.73
CA SER A 14 2.79 4.63 3.78
C SER A 14 3.10 4.16 5.21
N ILE A 15 3.45 5.09 6.10
CA ILE A 15 3.63 4.88 7.55
C ILE A 15 2.37 5.34 8.35
N LEU A 16 1.50 6.21 7.80
CA LEU A 16 0.19 6.56 8.37
C LEU A 16 -0.92 5.57 7.92
N LEU A 17 -0.67 4.80 6.86
CA LEU A 17 -1.42 3.61 6.42
C LEU A 17 -1.28 2.44 7.42
N LEU A 18 -0.65 2.67 8.58
CA LEU A 18 -0.58 1.75 9.73
C LEU A 18 -1.86 1.78 10.61
N ALA A 19 -3.05 2.07 10.06
CA ALA A 19 -4.37 1.86 10.70
C ALA A 19 -5.50 1.99 9.65
N ALA A 20 -6.56 1.15 9.59
CA ALA A 20 -6.91 -0.06 10.37
C ALA A 20 -7.52 -1.20 9.48
N CYS A 21 -7.87 -2.35 10.09
CA CYS A 21 -8.68 -3.51 9.58
C CYS A 21 -8.16 -4.28 8.33
N GLY A 22 -8.31 -5.60 8.18
CA GLY A 22 -9.26 -6.66 8.64
C GLY A 22 -8.62 -8.09 8.73
N GLY A 23 -8.48 -8.92 7.69
CA GLY A 23 -7.32 -9.84 7.56
C GLY A 23 -7.57 -11.36 7.50
N GLU A 24 -6.82 -12.04 6.63
CA GLU A 24 -6.50 -13.48 6.70
C GLU A 24 -5.03 -13.75 6.32
N SER A 25 -4.62 -15.04 6.31
CA SER A 25 -3.22 -15.49 6.13
C SER A 25 -2.58 -15.12 4.76
N PRO A 26 -1.25 -15.19 4.58
CA PRO A 26 -0.47 -14.20 3.85
C PRO A 26 -0.87 -13.95 2.38
N VAL A 27 -1.57 -12.84 2.18
CA VAL A 27 -1.50 -11.92 1.01
C VAL A 27 -1.35 -12.66 -0.34
N PRO A 28 -2.37 -13.41 -0.80
CA PRO A 28 -2.36 -14.09 -2.10
C PRO A 28 -2.09 -13.13 -3.28
N GLU A 29 -2.43 -11.86 -3.09
CA GLU A 29 -2.12 -10.71 -3.96
C GLU A 29 -0.62 -10.55 -4.28
N LEU A 30 0.31 -11.08 -3.48
CA LEU A 30 1.74 -11.02 -3.78
C LEU A 30 2.08 -11.64 -5.15
N LYS A 31 1.27 -12.59 -5.63
CA LYS A 31 1.40 -13.21 -6.97
C LYS A 31 0.82 -12.34 -8.10
N MET A 32 0.06 -11.31 -7.74
CA MET A 32 -0.59 -10.36 -8.64
C MET A 32 0.07 -8.97 -8.58
N VAL A 33 0.96 -8.68 -7.64
CA VAL A 33 1.75 -7.43 -7.64
C VAL A 33 3.09 -7.64 -8.35
N PRO A 34 3.48 -6.78 -9.31
CA PRO A 34 4.80 -6.84 -9.95
C PRO A 34 5.95 -6.70 -8.94
N GLN A 35 7.02 -7.48 -9.08
CA GLN A 35 8.21 -7.41 -8.23
C GLN A 35 8.86 -6.01 -8.21
N THR A 36 8.65 -5.22 -9.27
CA THR A 36 9.12 -3.83 -9.38
C THR A 36 8.37 -2.83 -8.50
N ALA A 37 7.29 -3.24 -7.82
CA ALA A 37 6.59 -2.39 -6.88
C ALA A 37 7.51 -1.91 -5.75
N LEU A 38 7.21 -0.71 -5.26
CA LEU A 38 7.92 -0.02 -4.19
C LEU A 38 7.23 -0.23 -2.84
N LEU A 39 5.95 -0.62 -2.85
CA LEU A 39 5.14 -0.87 -1.66
C LEU A 39 3.97 -1.77 -2.07
N LEU A 40 3.52 -2.62 -1.16
CA LEU A 40 2.14 -3.13 -1.15
C LEU A 40 1.55 -2.85 0.23
N VAL A 41 0.35 -2.27 0.27
CA VAL A 41 -0.50 -2.23 1.47
C VAL A 41 -1.67 -3.16 1.24
N HIS A 42 -1.80 -4.17 2.09
CA HIS A 42 -2.96 -5.04 2.16
C HIS A 42 -3.96 -4.43 3.14
N LEU A 43 -5.20 -4.22 2.67
CA LEU A 43 -6.33 -3.73 3.44
C LEU A 43 -7.47 -4.74 3.38
N GLU A 44 -8.17 -4.91 4.48
CA GLU A 44 -9.26 -5.86 4.60
C GLU A 44 -10.49 -5.22 5.25
N ASP A 45 -11.66 -5.84 5.12
CA ASP A 45 -12.92 -5.18 5.53
C ASP A 45 -13.03 -5.04 7.06
N GLY A 46 -13.88 -4.11 7.49
CA GLY A 46 -14.08 -3.75 8.90
C GLY A 46 -13.58 -2.35 9.27
N LEU A 47 -12.90 -1.65 8.36
CA LEU A 47 -12.44 -0.26 8.57
C LEU A 47 -13.59 0.61 9.12
N ASN A 48 -13.38 1.30 10.25
CA ASN A 48 -14.38 2.20 10.80
C ASN A 48 -14.53 3.48 9.94
N GLN A 49 -15.59 4.26 10.17
CA GLN A 49 -15.86 5.45 9.35
C GLN A 49 -14.83 6.57 9.55
N ASP A 50 -14.34 6.78 10.79
CA ASP A 50 -13.46 7.90 11.12
C ASP A 50 -12.05 7.70 10.53
N THR A 51 -11.52 6.48 10.53
CA THR A 51 -10.27 6.09 9.87
C THR A 51 -10.41 6.19 8.34
N ARG A 52 -11.54 5.74 7.76
CA ARG A 52 -11.80 5.95 6.32
C ARG A 52 -11.79 7.44 5.96
N SER A 53 -12.41 8.29 6.78
CA SER A 53 -12.40 9.75 6.59
C SER A 53 -10.99 10.34 6.67
N LEU A 54 -10.22 10.04 7.72
CA LEU A 54 -8.83 10.52 7.88
C LEU A 54 -7.92 10.14 6.70
N LEU A 55 -8.07 8.90 6.19
CA LEU A 55 -7.33 8.41 5.03
C LEU A 55 -7.77 9.11 3.73
N SER A 56 -9.09 9.32 3.53
CA SER A 56 -9.61 10.05 2.36
C SER A 56 -9.20 11.52 2.31
N GLU A 57 -9.05 12.19 3.46
CA GLU A 57 -8.55 13.57 3.55
C GLU A 57 -7.06 13.67 3.22
N SER A 58 -6.30 12.59 3.46
CA SER A 58 -4.84 12.54 3.29
C SER A 58 -4.40 12.04 1.91
N ILE A 59 -5.19 11.15 1.30
CA ILE A 59 -4.93 10.52 0.00
C ILE A 59 -6.26 10.52 -0.79
N PRO A 60 -6.46 11.44 -1.75
CA PRO A 60 -7.70 11.50 -2.54
C PRO A 60 -8.04 10.19 -3.27
N GLU A 61 -7.02 9.46 -3.72
CA GLU A 61 -7.15 8.17 -4.39
C GLU A 61 -7.67 7.06 -3.45
N PHE A 62 -7.66 7.27 -2.13
CA PHE A 62 -8.18 6.32 -1.15
C PHE A 62 -9.69 6.13 -1.26
N GLU A 63 -10.47 7.11 -1.75
CA GLU A 63 -11.91 6.93 -1.94
C GLU A 63 -12.27 5.77 -2.91
N LEU A 64 -11.36 5.45 -3.84
CA LEU A 64 -11.50 4.31 -4.75
C LEU A 64 -11.16 3.00 -4.04
N ALA A 65 -10.06 2.96 -3.28
CA ALA A 65 -9.69 1.81 -2.46
C ALA A 65 -10.78 1.47 -1.43
N ASP A 66 -11.27 2.47 -0.68
CA ASP A 66 -12.39 2.34 0.27
C ASP A 66 -13.69 1.85 -0.38
N SER A 67 -13.92 2.19 -1.65
CA SER A 67 -15.12 1.75 -2.37
C SER A 67 -15.00 0.34 -2.93
N LEU A 68 -13.80 -0.11 -3.27
CA LEU A 68 -13.50 -1.52 -3.56
C LEU A 68 -13.59 -2.36 -2.28
N LEU A 69 -13.08 -1.86 -1.16
CA LEU A 69 -13.01 -2.56 0.14
C LEU A 69 -14.39 -3.02 0.66
N LYS A 70 -15.45 -2.32 0.28
CA LYS A 70 -16.85 -2.68 0.58
C LYS A 70 -17.33 -3.96 -0.13
N SER A 71 -16.49 -4.54 -1.00
CA SER A 71 -16.77 -5.76 -1.76
C SER A 71 -15.88 -6.95 -1.35
N GLY A 72 -14.86 -6.72 -0.53
CA GLY A 72 -13.83 -7.70 -0.16
C GLY A 72 -12.47 -7.02 0.04
N PRO A 73 -11.41 -7.79 0.36
CA PRO A 73 -10.06 -7.27 0.56
C PRO A 73 -9.51 -6.49 -0.64
N VAL A 74 -8.61 -5.54 -0.36
CA VAL A 74 -7.98 -4.67 -1.37
C VAL A 74 -6.48 -4.50 -1.11
N GLY A 75 -5.69 -4.89 -2.09
CA GLY A 75 -4.26 -4.56 -2.17
C GLY A 75 -4.06 -3.23 -2.88
N VAL A 76 -3.23 -2.36 -2.32
CA VAL A 76 -2.81 -1.10 -2.94
C VAL A 76 -1.29 -1.11 -3.08
N ALA A 77 -0.81 -1.34 -4.31
CA ALA A 77 0.62 -1.35 -4.62
C ALA A 77 1.08 -0.01 -5.22
N LEU A 78 2.14 0.57 -4.66
CA LEU A 78 2.85 1.71 -5.25
C LEU A 78 3.82 1.16 -6.30
N VAL A 79 3.48 1.24 -7.59
CA VAL A 79 4.32 0.73 -8.68
C VAL A 79 5.31 1.77 -9.22
N GLY A 80 5.14 3.05 -8.86
CA GLY A 80 6.05 4.12 -9.24
C GLY A 80 5.64 5.48 -8.67
N ILE A 81 6.46 6.50 -8.94
CA ILE A 81 6.16 7.91 -8.66
C ILE A 81 6.55 8.69 -9.91
N ASP A 82 5.68 9.59 -10.40
CA ASP A 82 6.08 10.52 -11.46
C ASP A 82 7.08 11.53 -10.88
N ILE A 83 8.32 11.53 -11.36
CA ILE A 83 9.38 12.43 -10.88
C ILE A 83 9.12 13.92 -11.17
N THR A 84 8.11 14.23 -12.00
CA THR A 84 7.75 15.58 -12.44
C THR A 84 6.66 16.19 -11.56
N SER A 85 5.59 15.44 -11.27
CA SER A 85 4.46 15.87 -10.44
C SER A 85 4.53 15.38 -8.99
N LEU A 86 5.38 14.38 -8.72
CA LEU A 86 5.43 13.60 -7.47
C LEU A 86 4.13 12.85 -7.15
N GLU A 87 3.27 12.65 -8.16
CA GLU A 87 2.05 11.85 -8.05
C GLU A 87 2.39 10.35 -7.96
N PRO A 88 1.70 9.60 -7.08
CA PRO A 88 1.89 8.15 -6.96
C PRO A 88 1.28 7.43 -8.17
N GLN A 89 1.89 6.32 -8.56
CA GLN A 89 1.36 5.42 -9.59
C GLN A 89 0.91 4.15 -8.86
N LEU A 90 -0.41 3.92 -8.84
CA LEU A 90 -1.05 2.95 -7.96
C LEU A 90 -1.66 1.80 -8.77
N LEU A 91 -1.45 0.58 -8.29
CA LEU A 91 -2.15 -0.62 -8.73
C LEU A 91 -3.03 -1.09 -7.58
N LEU A 92 -4.35 -0.94 -7.73
CA LEU A 92 -5.34 -1.46 -6.80
C LEU A 92 -5.74 -2.87 -7.26
N LEU A 93 -5.86 -3.81 -6.33
CA LEU A 93 -6.19 -5.22 -6.56
C LEU A 93 -7.35 -5.62 -5.66
N SER A 94 -8.28 -6.44 -6.16
CA SER A 94 -9.33 -7.05 -5.34
C SER A 94 -9.80 -8.36 -5.98
N GLU A 95 -10.08 -9.38 -5.17
CA GLU A 95 -10.45 -10.73 -5.63
C GLU A 95 -11.95 -10.83 -5.95
N ASP A 96 -12.83 -10.35 -5.08
CA ASP A 96 -14.29 -10.48 -5.24
C ASP A 96 -14.96 -9.38 -6.10
N VAL A 97 -14.18 -8.61 -6.86
CA VAL A 97 -14.67 -7.54 -7.74
C VAL A 97 -14.50 -7.93 -9.22
N THR A 98 -15.52 -7.69 -10.03
CA THR A 98 -15.48 -7.90 -11.50
C THR A 98 -14.96 -6.68 -12.26
N GLU A 99 -14.36 -6.90 -13.44
CA GLU A 99 -13.94 -5.81 -14.36
C GLU A 99 -15.08 -4.79 -14.60
N GLN A 100 -16.31 -5.28 -14.78
CA GLN A 100 -17.48 -4.42 -15.04
C GLN A 100 -17.84 -3.53 -13.85
N TYR A 101 -17.75 -4.03 -12.61
CA TYR A 101 -18.01 -3.23 -11.42
C TYR A 101 -16.89 -2.23 -11.17
N ALA A 102 -15.63 -2.68 -11.19
CA ALA A 102 -14.46 -1.84 -10.98
C ALA A 102 -14.37 -0.69 -11.99
N SER A 103 -14.57 -0.98 -13.29
CA SER A 103 -14.56 0.04 -14.34
C SER A 103 -15.68 1.07 -14.16
N ALA A 104 -16.91 0.65 -13.82
CA ALA A 104 -18.01 1.58 -13.55
C ALA A 104 -17.79 2.43 -12.29
N LEU A 105 -17.19 1.85 -11.24
CA LEU A 105 -16.85 2.56 -10.00
C LEU A 105 -15.77 3.63 -10.26
N ALA A 106 -14.66 3.25 -10.87
CA ALA A 106 -13.55 4.14 -11.17
C ALA A 106 -13.91 5.21 -12.20
N ALA A 107 -14.67 4.87 -13.25
CA ALA A 107 -15.21 5.84 -14.20
C ALA A 107 -16.00 6.96 -13.51
N ARG A 108 -16.88 6.58 -12.55
CA ARG A 108 -17.71 7.52 -11.80
C ARG A 108 -16.90 8.40 -10.83
N GLN A 109 -15.91 7.86 -10.14
CA GLN A 109 -15.11 8.61 -9.17
C GLN A 109 -14.07 9.52 -9.82
N LEU A 110 -13.48 9.09 -10.93
CA LEU A 110 -12.41 9.83 -11.62
C LEU A 110 -12.93 10.78 -12.72
N ASP A 111 -14.25 10.80 -12.97
CA ASP A 111 -14.92 11.52 -14.08
C ASP A 111 -14.32 11.16 -15.45
N LEU A 112 -14.30 9.85 -15.76
CA LEU A 112 -13.70 9.28 -16.96
C LEU A 112 -14.71 8.45 -17.77
N ASP A 113 -14.58 8.47 -19.10
CA ASP A 113 -15.36 7.66 -20.02
C ASP A 113 -14.74 6.25 -20.14
N PRO A 114 -15.47 5.15 -19.86
CA PRO A 114 -14.97 3.80 -20.03
C PRO A 114 -14.99 3.35 -21.50
N ARG A 115 -13.89 2.76 -21.97
CA ARG A 115 -13.77 2.15 -23.29
C ARG A 115 -13.33 0.70 -23.17
N GLN A 116 -14.20 -0.22 -23.59
CA GLN A 116 -13.87 -1.64 -23.68
C GLN A 116 -12.83 -1.88 -24.77
N GLU A 117 -11.79 -2.62 -24.41
CA GLU A 117 -10.82 -3.26 -25.31
C GLU A 117 -10.88 -4.79 -25.11
N GLU A 118 -10.10 -5.58 -25.85
CA GLU A 118 -10.25 -7.05 -25.91
C GLU A 118 -10.10 -7.78 -24.57
N ASN A 119 -9.27 -7.25 -23.65
CA ASN A 119 -8.90 -7.89 -22.39
C ASN A 119 -8.81 -6.91 -21.21
N ARG A 120 -9.40 -5.71 -21.33
CA ARG A 120 -9.39 -4.64 -20.33
C ARG A 120 -10.41 -3.55 -20.69
N VAL A 121 -10.67 -2.65 -19.74
CA VAL A 121 -11.34 -1.36 -19.95
C VAL A 121 -10.36 -0.21 -19.72
N ASP A 122 -10.08 0.59 -20.75
CA ASP A 122 -9.30 1.82 -20.61
C ASP A 122 -10.25 2.97 -20.21
N LEU A 123 -9.92 3.71 -19.14
CA LEU A 123 -10.70 4.86 -18.66
C LEU A 123 -10.10 6.15 -19.18
N ILE A 124 -10.87 6.91 -19.97
CA ILE A 124 -10.38 7.99 -20.82
C ILE A 124 -10.91 9.34 -20.36
N ASN A 125 -10.06 10.37 -20.39
CA ASN A 125 -10.51 11.74 -20.18
C ASN A 125 -11.09 12.37 -21.45
N GLN A 126 -11.72 13.55 -21.30
CA GLN A 126 -12.31 14.33 -22.40
C GLN A 126 -11.33 14.69 -23.55
N GLN A 127 -10.01 14.56 -23.33
CA GLN A 127 -8.98 14.83 -24.34
C GLN A 127 -8.59 13.57 -25.14
N GLY A 128 -9.15 12.40 -24.80
CA GLY A 128 -8.84 11.13 -25.45
C GLY A 128 -7.64 10.38 -24.84
N TYR A 129 -7.10 10.81 -23.71
CA TYR A 129 -6.00 10.13 -23.02
C TYR A 129 -6.52 9.16 -21.96
N ALA A 130 -6.04 7.91 -22.01
CA ALA A 130 -6.28 6.94 -20.95
C ALA A 130 -5.56 7.39 -19.66
N ARG A 131 -6.32 7.52 -18.57
CA ARG A 131 -5.84 7.94 -17.23
C ARG A 131 -5.79 6.79 -16.23
N ALA A 132 -6.61 5.77 -16.46
CA ALA A 132 -6.58 4.52 -15.74
C ALA A 132 -6.91 3.36 -16.69
N SER A 133 -6.66 2.13 -16.27
CA SER A 133 -7.07 0.93 -17.00
C SER A 133 -7.41 -0.17 -15.99
N VAL A 134 -8.43 -0.96 -16.32
CA VAL A 134 -9.02 -1.99 -15.47
C VAL A 134 -8.99 -3.33 -16.21
N ALA A 135 -8.55 -4.41 -15.57
CA ALA A 135 -8.63 -5.75 -16.15
C ALA A 135 -8.81 -6.83 -15.09
N GLU A 136 -9.38 -7.97 -15.51
CA GLU A 136 -9.60 -9.15 -14.65
C GLU A 136 -8.75 -10.35 -15.08
N ARG A 137 -8.18 -11.07 -14.11
CA ARG A 137 -7.30 -12.23 -14.32
C ARG A 137 -7.27 -13.17 -13.13
N LYS A 138 -7.44 -14.47 -13.36
CA LYS A 138 -7.31 -15.52 -12.33
C LYS A 138 -8.18 -15.26 -11.07
N GLY A 139 -9.32 -14.60 -11.22
CA GLY A 139 -10.18 -14.20 -10.11
C GLY A 139 -9.78 -12.89 -9.43
N TRP A 140 -8.81 -12.13 -9.95
CA TRP A 140 -8.43 -10.81 -9.42
C TRP A 140 -8.76 -9.73 -10.43
N THR A 141 -9.31 -8.61 -9.97
CA THR A 141 -9.45 -7.38 -10.77
C THR A 141 -8.41 -6.36 -10.35
N ALA A 142 -7.67 -5.83 -11.33
CA ALA A 142 -6.72 -4.75 -11.17
C ALA A 142 -7.29 -3.43 -11.69
N ILE A 143 -7.03 -2.34 -10.97
CA ILE A 143 -7.16 -0.96 -11.47
C ILE A 143 -5.80 -0.30 -11.35
N TYR A 144 -5.21 0.10 -12.48
CA TYR A 144 -3.98 0.89 -12.47
C TYR A 144 -4.28 2.37 -12.75
N LEU A 145 -3.79 3.23 -11.85
CA LEU A 145 -3.85 4.69 -11.91
C LEU A 145 -2.43 5.22 -12.18
N GLY A 146 -2.22 5.85 -13.34
CA GLY A 146 -0.90 6.39 -13.67
C GLY A 146 -0.66 6.56 -15.19
N PRO A 147 0.58 6.92 -15.57
CA PRO A 147 0.94 7.08 -16.98
C PRO A 147 0.92 5.75 -17.73
N ALA A 148 0.58 5.81 -19.02
CA ALA A 148 0.53 4.68 -19.96
C ALA A 148 -0.23 3.44 -19.45
N PRO A 149 -1.48 3.57 -18.95
CA PRO A 149 -2.11 2.52 -18.14
C PRO A 149 -2.41 1.22 -18.88
N HIS A 150 -2.62 1.29 -20.19
CA HIS A 150 -2.73 0.12 -21.08
C HIS A 150 -1.45 -0.74 -21.12
N ILE A 151 -0.26 -0.15 -20.94
CA ILE A 151 1.01 -0.89 -20.91
C ILE A 151 1.18 -1.60 -19.57
N THR A 152 0.91 -0.91 -18.46
CA THR A 152 1.03 -1.47 -17.11
C THR A 152 0.04 -2.61 -16.89
N ILE A 153 -1.23 -2.43 -17.28
CA ILE A 153 -2.24 -3.49 -17.21
C ILE A 153 -1.92 -4.64 -18.19
N GLY A 154 -1.42 -4.35 -19.39
CA GLY A 154 -0.93 -5.40 -20.31
C GLY A 154 0.16 -6.26 -19.66
N THR A 155 1.18 -5.62 -19.07
CA THR A 155 2.26 -6.29 -18.34
C THR A 155 1.74 -7.09 -17.14
N TRP A 156 0.75 -6.56 -16.41
CA TRP A 156 0.10 -7.24 -15.29
C TRP A 156 -0.68 -8.49 -15.72
N LEU A 157 -1.34 -8.44 -16.88
CA LEU A 157 -2.03 -9.60 -17.47
C LEU A 157 -1.07 -10.73 -17.86
N ASP A 158 0.16 -10.38 -18.21
CA ASP A 158 1.23 -11.34 -18.54
C ASP A 158 2.06 -11.80 -17.31
N LEU A 159 1.91 -11.16 -16.14
CA LEU A 159 2.72 -11.37 -14.93
C LEU A 159 2.78 -12.84 -14.48
N ASP A 160 3.96 -13.43 -14.37
CA ASP A 160 4.17 -14.76 -13.76
C ASP A 160 4.65 -14.66 -12.30
N GLU A 161 4.80 -15.80 -11.64
CA GLU A 161 5.19 -15.87 -10.23
C GLU A 161 6.63 -15.37 -10.01
N ASP A 162 7.55 -15.66 -10.94
CA ASP A 162 8.96 -15.24 -10.88
C ASP A 162 9.13 -13.71 -10.99
N ASN A 163 8.24 -13.03 -11.73
CA ASN A 163 8.23 -11.56 -11.86
C ASN A 163 7.29 -10.86 -10.85
N SER A 164 6.69 -11.59 -9.91
CA SER A 164 5.79 -11.05 -8.88
C SER A 164 6.49 -10.76 -7.55
N MET A 165 5.84 -10.00 -6.65
CA MET A 165 6.36 -9.79 -5.29
C MET A 165 6.47 -11.09 -4.48
N ALA A 166 5.71 -12.15 -4.82
CA ALA A 166 5.84 -13.46 -4.17
C ALA A 166 7.22 -14.11 -4.37
N ALA A 167 8.00 -13.68 -5.38
CA ALA A 167 9.38 -14.13 -5.57
C ALA A 167 10.41 -13.43 -4.65
N ASP A 168 10.03 -12.37 -3.91
CA ASP A 168 10.91 -11.74 -2.92
C ASP A 168 11.01 -12.62 -1.66
N THR A 169 12.04 -13.47 -1.62
CA THR A 169 12.30 -14.38 -0.49
C THR A 169 12.64 -13.64 0.81
N ALA A 170 13.12 -12.40 0.75
CA ALA A 170 13.37 -11.62 1.96
C ALA A 170 12.05 -11.15 2.55
N LEU A 171 11.14 -10.62 1.73
CA LEU A 171 9.79 -10.24 2.13
C LEU A 171 8.99 -11.46 2.62
N GLY A 172 9.02 -12.56 1.87
CA GLY A 172 8.39 -13.83 2.23
C GLY A 172 8.85 -14.42 3.58
N SER A 173 10.06 -14.08 4.03
CA SER A 173 10.60 -14.54 5.32
C SER A 173 10.13 -13.73 6.54
N ILE A 174 9.40 -12.64 6.32
CA ILE A 174 8.95 -11.70 7.36
C ILE A 174 7.48 -11.25 7.17
N LEU A 175 6.68 -12.00 6.40
CA LEU A 175 5.26 -11.69 6.27
C LEU A 175 4.60 -11.75 7.66
N PRO A 176 3.82 -10.73 8.05
CA PRO A 176 3.17 -10.73 9.35
C PRO A 176 2.02 -11.76 9.32
N GLU A 177 1.93 -12.58 10.36
CA GLU A 177 0.89 -13.61 10.47
C GLU A 177 -0.44 -12.99 10.92
N ASP A 178 -1.53 -13.41 10.26
CA ASP A 178 -2.93 -13.03 10.55
C ASP A 178 -3.10 -11.52 10.80
N ALA A 179 -2.48 -10.73 9.92
CA ALA A 179 -2.28 -9.29 10.09
C ALA A 179 -3.42 -8.48 9.46
N HIS A 180 -4.16 -7.72 10.27
CA HIS A 180 -5.34 -6.98 9.78
C HIS A 180 -4.94 -5.94 8.71
N ILE A 181 -3.87 -5.18 8.94
CA ILE A 181 -3.14 -4.50 7.86
C ILE A 181 -1.76 -5.14 7.72
N SER A 182 -1.33 -5.34 6.48
CA SER A 182 0.09 -5.57 6.16
C SER A 182 0.64 -4.45 5.28
N VAL A 183 1.62 -3.71 5.78
CA VAL A 183 2.47 -2.83 4.96
C VAL A 183 3.73 -3.59 4.59
N LEU A 184 3.94 -3.82 3.30
CA LEU A 184 4.99 -4.67 2.74
C LEU A 184 5.94 -3.84 1.87
N VAL A 185 7.17 -3.66 2.35
CA VAL A 185 8.22 -2.86 1.71
C VAL A 185 9.30 -3.81 1.14
N PRO A 186 9.32 -4.05 -0.19
CA PRO A 186 10.35 -4.87 -0.82
C PRO A 186 11.69 -4.12 -0.90
N GLY A 187 12.76 -4.87 -1.19
CA GLY A 187 14.14 -4.34 -1.28
C GLY A 187 14.31 -3.18 -2.28
N ASN A 188 13.42 -3.11 -3.26
CA ASN A 188 13.41 -2.11 -4.32
C ASN A 188 13.12 -0.69 -3.81
N LEU A 189 12.31 -0.50 -2.76
CA LEU A 189 12.05 0.83 -2.21
C LEU A 189 13.33 1.47 -1.66
N PHE A 190 14.11 0.72 -0.88
CA PHE A 190 15.35 1.23 -0.28
C PHE A 190 16.35 1.65 -1.37
N GLY A 191 16.42 0.89 -2.46
CA GLY A 191 17.17 1.25 -3.66
C GLY A 191 16.65 2.52 -4.30
N PHE A 192 15.36 2.55 -4.67
CA PHE A 192 14.69 3.69 -5.29
C PHE A 192 14.88 4.99 -4.52
N LEU A 193 14.58 4.97 -3.21
CA LEU A 193 14.76 6.11 -2.32
C LEU A 193 16.22 6.59 -2.31
N SER A 194 17.21 5.70 -2.30
CA SER A 194 18.64 6.09 -2.29
C SER A 194 19.07 6.93 -3.51
N PHE A 195 18.32 6.90 -4.61
CA PHE A 195 18.56 7.72 -5.81
C PHE A 195 17.84 9.08 -5.82
N LEU A 196 16.90 9.33 -4.90
CA LEU A 196 16.17 10.60 -4.85
C LEU A 196 16.97 11.67 -4.08
N PRO A 197 17.11 12.91 -4.61
CA PRO A 197 17.90 13.98 -3.99
C PRO A 197 17.11 14.71 -2.88
N LEU A 198 16.69 13.98 -1.85
CA LEU A 198 15.80 14.46 -0.79
C LEU A 198 16.54 15.09 0.42
N GLU A 199 17.88 15.23 0.37
CA GLU A 199 18.70 15.76 1.48
C GLU A 199 18.29 17.17 1.92
N ARG A 200 17.78 17.96 0.98
CA ARG A 200 17.35 19.35 1.22
C ARG A 200 15.85 19.47 1.48
N GLN A 201 15.13 18.36 1.39
CA GLN A 201 13.69 18.29 1.43
C GLN A 201 13.21 17.71 2.76
N LEU A 202 13.95 16.76 3.32
CA LEU A 202 13.55 15.99 4.50
C LEU A 202 14.65 16.02 5.56
N SER A 203 14.35 16.62 6.72
CA SER A 203 15.29 16.76 7.85
C SER A 203 15.80 15.42 8.38
N TRP A 204 15.00 14.36 8.26
CA TRP A 204 15.32 13.00 8.66
C TRP A 204 16.08 12.19 7.61
N TRP A 205 16.32 12.73 6.41
CA TRP A 205 16.91 11.97 5.29
C TRP A 205 18.30 11.41 5.59
N GLN A 206 19.11 12.15 6.36
CA GLN A 206 20.42 11.67 6.78
C GLN A 206 20.30 10.47 7.73
N ASN A 207 19.38 10.54 8.70
CA ASN A 207 19.10 9.42 9.62
C ASN A 207 18.63 8.18 8.84
N TYR A 208 17.80 8.36 7.80
CA TYR A 208 17.39 7.26 6.91
C TYR A 208 18.58 6.65 6.15
N LYS A 209 19.51 7.46 5.62
CA LYS A 209 20.72 6.95 4.96
C LYS A 209 21.63 6.19 5.91
N ASP A 210 21.85 6.74 7.12
CA ASP A 210 22.70 6.12 8.12
C ASP A 210 22.10 4.78 8.60
N PHE A 211 20.80 4.77 8.89
CA PHE A 211 20.02 3.57 9.22
C PHE A 211 20.06 2.51 8.11
N THR A 212 19.83 2.88 6.86
CA THR A 212 19.84 1.92 5.74
C THR A 212 21.24 1.40 5.41
N ALA A 213 22.29 2.22 5.60
CA ALA A 213 23.68 1.80 5.44
C ALA A 213 24.13 0.83 6.55
N GLU A 214 23.70 1.04 7.79
CA GLU A 214 24.00 0.16 8.93
C GLU A 214 23.18 -1.13 8.89
N LEU A 215 21.85 -1.02 8.77
CA LEU A 215 20.93 -2.16 8.87
C LEU A 215 20.92 -3.04 7.61
N LYS A 216 21.25 -2.47 6.44
CA LYS A 216 21.18 -3.12 5.11
C LYS A 216 19.86 -3.89 4.89
N PRO A 217 18.69 -3.22 4.96
CA PRO A 217 17.40 -3.89 4.81
C PRO A 217 17.29 -4.54 3.42
N ALA A 218 16.72 -5.75 3.42
CA ALA A 218 16.33 -6.52 2.24
C ALA A 218 14.82 -6.44 2.01
N ALA A 219 14.04 -6.42 3.09
CA ALA A 219 12.61 -6.13 3.10
C ALA A 219 12.23 -5.60 4.49
N LEU A 220 11.11 -4.86 4.58
CA LEU A 220 10.48 -4.46 5.83
C LEU A 220 8.99 -4.79 5.75
N THR A 221 8.43 -5.24 6.85
CA THR A 221 6.98 -5.43 7.02
C THR A 221 6.52 -4.79 8.30
N ALA A 222 5.30 -4.25 8.29
CA ALA A 222 4.59 -3.88 9.48
C ALA A 222 3.20 -4.52 9.44
N GLY A 223 2.83 -5.20 10.52
CA GLY A 223 1.53 -5.80 10.73
C GLY A 223 0.82 -5.15 11.90
N LEU A 224 -0.48 -4.88 11.79
CA LEU A 224 -1.26 -4.36 12.92
C LEU A 224 -2.49 -5.23 13.13
N ASN A 225 -2.68 -5.67 14.37
CA ASN A 225 -3.76 -6.56 14.80
C ASN A 225 -4.61 -5.96 15.91
N TRP A 226 -5.92 -6.09 15.76
CA TRP A 226 -6.92 -5.68 16.74
C TRP A 226 -7.43 -6.93 17.48
N PRO A 227 -7.92 -6.76 18.71
CA PRO A 227 -8.60 -7.84 19.42
C PRO A 227 -10.01 -8.09 18.88
N ASP A 228 -10.37 -9.35 18.68
CA ASP A 228 -11.76 -9.77 18.36
C ASP A 228 -12.71 -9.52 19.55
N GLU A 229 -12.23 -9.66 20.79
CA GLU A 229 -13.03 -9.51 22.01
C GLU A 229 -12.71 -8.22 22.79
N PRO A 230 -13.73 -7.50 23.32
CA PRO A 230 -13.51 -6.31 24.13
C PRO A 230 -12.74 -6.58 25.44
N GLY A 231 -11.44 -6.26 25.45
CA GLY A 231 -10.56 -6.38 26.62
C GLY A 231 -9.15 -6.89 26.28
N ASP A 232 -9.00 -7.55 25.15
CA ASP A 232 -7.73 -8.05 24.64
C ASP A 232 -6.86 -6.91 24.03
N SER A 233 -5.65 -7.28 23.61
CA SER A 233 -4.58 -6.33 23.28
C SER A 233 -4.53 -5.97 21.80
N ILE A 234 -4.22 -4.71 21.48
CA ILE A 234 -3.76 -4.33 20.13
C ILE A 234 -2.30 -4.75 19.97
N PHE A 235 -1.95 -5.41 18.87
CA PHE A 235 -0.59 -5.85 18.56
C PHE A 235 -0.05 -5.16 17.30
N LEU A 236 0.99 -4.36 17.45
CA LEU A 236 1.79 -3.84 16.33
C LEU A 236 3.06 -4.68 16.19
N SER A 237 3.27 -5.29 15.03
CA SER A 237 4.50 -5.98 14.65
C SER A 237 5.25 -5.18 13.58
N LEU A 238 6.57 -5.16 13.68
CA LEU A 238 7.49 -4.59 12.69
C LEU A 238 8.64 -5.57 12.51
N ALA A 239 8.84 -6.08 11.30
CA ALA A 239 9.95 -6.97 10.98
C ALA A 239 10.82 -6.39 9.85
N VAL A 240 12.12 -6.61 9.94
CA VAL A 240 13.10 -6.20 8.93
C VAL A 240 14.04 -7.35 8.61
N ALA A 241 13.95 -7.85 7.38
CA ALA A 241 14.90 -8.78 6.80
C ALA A 241 16.15 -8.02 6.36
N ARG A 242 17.34 -8.63 6.48
CA ARG A 242 18.62 -7.98 6.15
C ARG A 242 19.37 -8.79 5.09
N LYS A 243 20.06 -8.12 4.17
CA LYS A 243 20.63 -8.75 2.96
C LYS A 243 21.65 -9.87 3.24
N GLU A 244 22.32 -9.81 4.38
CA GLU A 244 23.43 -10.71 4.76
C GLU A 244 23.34 -11.13 6.24
N ALA A 245 22.17 -11.00 6.88
CA ALA A 245 21.96 -11.26 8.31
C ALA A 245 20.51 -11.71 8.59
N GLY A 246 20.24 -12.23 9.79
CA GLY A 246 18.89 -12.63 10.18
C GLY A 246 17.92 -11.46 10.39
N THR A 247 16.64 -11.76 10.49
CA THR A 247 15.55 -10.80 10.76
C THR A 247 15.74 -10.05 12.09
N VAL A 248 15.25 -8.81 12.14
CA VAL A 248 14.97 -8.07 13.38
C VAL A 248 13.46 -7.90 13.48
N THR A 249 12.84 -8.32 14.58
CA THR A 249 11.40 -8.16 14.83
C THR A 249 11.20 -7.33 16.10
N ILE A 250 10.23 -6.41 16.06
CA ILE A 250 9.76 -5.62 17.19
C ILE A 250 8.25 -5.83 17.27
N GLU A 251 7.77 -6.19 18.46
CA GLU A 251 6.35 -6.38 18.74
C GLU A 251 5.96 -5.48 19.92
N VAL A 252 4.85 -4.76 19.77
CA VAL A 252 4.29 -3.87 20.79
C VAL A 252 2.85 -4.29 21.02
N ALA A 253 2.57 -4.81 22.22
CA ALA A 253 1.24 -5.16 22.68
C ALA A 253 0.71 -4.07 23.63
N ALA A 254 -0.51 -3.59 23.39
CA ALA A 254 -1.21 -2.63 24.24
C ALA A 254 -2.46 -3.30 24.85
N GLU A 255 -2.32 -3.85 26.05
CA GLU A 255 -3.40 -4.56 26.76
C GLU A 255 -4.36 -3.60 27.48
N ASN A 256 -5.63 -4.01 27.61
CA ASN A 256 -6.58 -3.45 28.60
C ASN A 256 -6.69 -1.91 28.59
N THR A 257 -6.65 -1.33 27.39
CA THR A 257 -6.57 0.13 27.19
C THR A 257 -7.86 0.86 27.58
N GLY A 258 -9.01 0.16 27.59
CA GLY A 258 -10.34 0.77 27.67
C GLY A 258 -10.67 1.66 26.47
N MET A 259 -9.84 1.60 25.41
CA MET A 259 -9.97 2.38 24.19
C MET A 259 -10.77 1.59 23.16
N ASN A 260 -11.63 2.29 22.42
CA ASN A 260 -12.12 1.81 21.13
C ASN A 260 -10.93 1.66 20.14
N PRO A 261 -11.04 0.81 19.10
CA PRO A 261 -10.02 0.70 18.04
C PRO A 261 -9.62 2.07 17.47
N ASP A 262 -10.60 2.97 17.36
CA ASP A 262 -10.47 4.36 16.90
C ASP A 262 -9.42 5.15 17.71
N SER A 263 -9.38 4.99 19.04
CA SER A 263 -8.38 5.64 19.90
C SER A 263 -7.05 4.86 19.96
N ALA A 264 -7.05 3.56 19.65
CA ALA A 264 -5.83 2.77 19.57
C ALA A 264 -4.96 3.19 18.38
N ALA A 265 -5.57 3.45 17.22
CA ALA A 265 -4.88 4.06 16.07
C ALA A 265 -4.27 5.41 16.46
N ALA A 266 -5.06 6.31 17.07
CA ALA A 266 -4.59 7.61 17.55
C ALA A 266 -3.45 7.51 18.58
N LEU A 267 -3.47 6.49 19.45
CA LEU A 267 -2.38 6.23 20.42
C LEU A 267 -1.10 5.78 19.70
N VAL A 268 -1.19 4.88 18.72
CA VAL A 268 -0.03 4.46 17.90
C VAL A 268 0.55 5.65 17.16
N PHE A 269 -0.28 6.49 16.53
CA PHE A 269 0.18 7.74 15.90
C PHE A 269 0.88 8.67 16.91
N THR A 270 0.29 8.88 18.09
CA THR A 270 0.89 9.73 19.15
C THR A 270 2.22 9.17 19.66
N LEU A 271 2.36 7.85 19.76
CA LEU A 271 3.62 7.19 20.16
C LEU A 271 4.70 7.35 19.09
N LEU A 272 4.35 7.17 17.81
CA LEU A 272 5.26 7.35 16.68
C LEU A 272 5.70 8.82 16.53
N GLU A 273 4.78 9.77 16.67
CA GLU A 273 5.11 11.21 16.70
C GLU A 273 5.98 11.57 17.92
N GLY A 274 5.68 11.04 19.10
CA GLY A 274 6.45 11.26 20.33
C GLY A 274 7.87 10.68 20.28
N MET A 275 8.13 9.70 19.40
CA MET A 275 9.45 9.13 19.14
C MET A 275 10.28 9.92 18.11
N SER A 276 9.75 11.02 17.55
CA SER A 276 10.45 11.87 16.56
C SER A 276 11.31 13.01 17.17
N LEU A 277 11.66 12.90 18.47
CA LEU A 277 12.47 13.85 19.25
C LEU A 277 13.97 13.49 19.30
#